data_AF-X1B0V4-F1
#
_entry.id   AF-X1B0V4-F1
#
_cell.length_a   1.000
_cell.length_b   1.000
_cell.length_c   1.000
_cell.angle_alpha   90.00
_cell.angle_beta   90.00
_cell.angle_gamma   90.00
#
_symmetry.space_group_name_H-M   'P 1'
#
loop_
_entity.id
_entity.type
_entity.pdbx_description
1 polymer ?
#
loop_
_entity_poly.entity_id
_entity_poly.type
_entity_poly.pdbx_seq_one_letter_code
_entity_poly.pdbx_strand_id
1 'polypeptide(L)'
;MIDEKKLAKIVGATNVSHNPATLEEYAGDMSFVKPIKPDYVVKPRNAKDIDKLVNLAKETLTPLVPVSSGAPHFRGDTIPGIGGAVIVDLSSMKKD
;
A
#
# COMPACT_ATOMS: atom_id res chain seq x y z
N MET A 1 -5.73 -13.45 3.53
CA MET A 1 -5.45 -12.02 3.74
C MET A 1 -4.20 -11.90 4.58
N ILE A 2 -3.38 -10.91 4.28
CA ILE A 2 -2.15 -10.65 5.03
C ILE A 2 -2.49 -10.18 6.46
N ASP A 3 -1.72 -10.59 7.45
CA ASP A 3 -1.94 -10.22 8.85
C ASP A 3 -1.25 -8.87 9.14
N GLU A 4 -2.01 -7.91 9.69
CA GLU A 4 -1.52 -6.60 10.13
C GLU A 4 -0.29 -6.71 11.03
N LYS A 5 -0.23 -7.71 11.92
CA LYS A 5 0.93 -7.91 12.82
C LYS A 5 2.20 -8.25 12.04
N LYS A 6 2.08 -8.97 10.92
CA LYS A 6 3.22 -9.27 10.05
C LYS A 6 3.69 -8.02 9.32
N LEU A 7 2.77 -7.19 8.83
CA LEU A 7 3.09 -5.88 8.23
C LEU A 7 3.78 -4.97 9.25
N ALA A 8 3.21 -4.84 10.45
CA ALA A 8 3.76 -4.01 11.53
C ALA A 8 5.15 -4.48 11.98
N LYS A 9 5.43 -5.79 11.97
CA LYS A 9 6.78 -6.33 12.23
C LYS A 9 7.81 -5.91 11.18
N ILE A 10 7.38 -5.66 9.94
CA ILE A 10 8.25 -5.22 8.84
C ILE A 10 8.44 -3.70 8.90
N VAL A 11 7.37 -2.93 8.73
CA VAL A 11 7.45 -1.46 8.57
C VAL A 11 7.38 -0.68 9.89
N GLY A 12 7.01 -1.33 11.00
CA GLY A 12 6.65 -0.68 12.27
C GLY A 12 5.16 -0.38 12.36
N ALA A 13 4.56 -0.52 13.54
CA ALA A 13 3.11 -0.38 13.73
C ALA A 13 2.55 0.99 13.33
N THR A 14 3.32 2.06 13.52
CA THR A 14 2.92 3.42 13.13
C THR A 14 2.89 3.64 11.62
N ASN A 15 3.46 2.71 10.85
CA ASN A 15 3.57 2.78 9.39
C ASN A 15 2.61 1.80 8.69
N VAL A 16 1.62 1.25 9.41
CA VAL A 16 0.52 0.47 8.86
C VAL A 16 -0.77 1.21 9.15
N SER A 17 -1.58 1.46 8.12
CA SER A 17 -2.91 2.04 8.25
C SER A 17 -3.97 1.04 7.81
N HIS A 18 -4.91 0.80 8.71
CA HIS A 18 -6.20 0.15 8.46
C HIS A 18 -7.36 1.15 8.71
N ASN A 19 -7.04 2.45 8.80
CA ASN A 19 -8.03 3.49 9.07
C ASN A 19 -8.97 3.67 7.86
N PRO A 20 -10.30 3.64 8.03
CA PRO A 20 -11.24 3.74 6.92
C PRO A 20 -11.05 4.94 6.00
N ALA A 21 -10.71 6.12 6.54
CA ALA A 21 -10.50 7.32 5.73
C ALA A 21 -9.24 7.21 4.87
N THR A 22 -8.15 6.67 5.41
CA THR A 22 -6.94 6.40 4.61
C THR A 22 -7.21 5.37 3.53
N LEU A 23 -7.93 4.29 3.83
CA LEU A 23 -8.23 3.27 2.82
C LEU A 23 -9.12 3.82 1.70
N GLU A 24 -10.05 4.72 2.01
CA GLU A 24 -10.90 5.39 1.02
C GLU A 24 -10.08 6.33 0.12
N GLU A 25 -9.13 7.08 0.69
CA GLU A 25 -8.22 7.95 -0.07
C GLU A 25 -7.43 7.20 -1.15
N TYR A 26 -7.05 5.95 -0.88
CA TYR A 26 -6.33 5.10 -1.83
C TYR A 26 -7.23 4.14 -2.63
N ALA A 27 -8.54 4.18 -2.42
CA ALA A 27 -9.48 3.29 -3.14
C ALA A 27 -9.76 3.76 -4.57
N GLY A 28 -9.53 5.03 -4.87
CA GLY A 28 -9.86 5.67 -6.15
C GLY A 28 -8.96 6.86 -6.44
N ASP A 29 -9.06 7.37 -7.67
CA ASP A 29 -8.39 8.59 -8.12
C ASP A 29 -9.30 9.37 -9.08
N MET A 30 -8.78 10.36 -9.79
CA MET A 30 -9.55 11.19 -10.73
C MET A 30 -9.80 10.52 -12.09
N SER A 31 -9.43 9.25 -12.26
CA SER A 31 -9.72 8.47 -13.46
C SER A 31 -11.14 7.89 -13.45
N PHE A 32 -11.46 7.10 -14.49
CA PHE A 32 -12.71 6.34 -14.59
C PHE A 32 -12.57 4.89 -14.15
N VAL A 33 -11.43 4.49 -13.60
CA VAL A 33 -11.23 3.13 -13.08
C VAL A 33 -12.12 2.95 -11.85
N LYS A 34 -12.79 1.80 -11.78
CA LYS A 34 -13.69 1.47 -10.68
C LYS A 34 -12.92 1.48 -9.35
N PRO A 35 -13.37 2.22 -8.32
CA PRO A 35 -12.74 2.20 -7.02
C PRO A 35 -12.75 0.81 -6.39
N ILE A 36 -11.61 0.41 -5.83
CA ILE A 36 -11.45 -0.83 -5.08
C ILE A 36 -10.64 -0.50 -3.83
N LYS A 37 -11.24 -0.77 -2.67
CA LYS A 37 -10.62 -0.49 -1.38
C LYS A 37 -9.47 -1.49 -1.09
N PRO A 38 -8.27 -1.01 -0.70
CA PRO A 38 -7.20 -1.88 -0.21
C PRO A 38 -7.49 -2.38 1.21
N ASP A 39 -6.82 -3.45 1.63
CA ASP A 39 -6.88 -3.95 3.01
C ASP A 39 -6.02 -3.09 3.94
N TYR A 40 -4.85 -2.66 3.46
CA TYR A 40 -3.90 -1.84 4.24
C TYR A 40 -3.16 -0.84 3.36
N VAL A 41 -2.73 0.25 3.98
CA VAL A 41 -1.69 1.15 3.43
C VAL A 41 -0.46 1.04 4.31
N VAL A 42 0.71 0.79 3.72
CA VAL A 42 1.98 0.73 4.46
C VAL A 42 2.97 1.77 3.96
N LYS A 43 3.74 2.35 4.89
CA LYS A 43 4.79 3.33 4.60
C LYS A 43 6.18 2.75 4.95
N PRO A 44 6.83 2.03 4.02
CA PRO A 44 8.17 1.49 4.25
C PRO A 44 9.19 2.59 4.51
N ARG A 45 10.15 2.33 5.41
CA ARG A 45 11.16 3.33 5.82
C ARG A 45 12.42 3.27 4.97
N ASN A 46 12.70 2.13 4.37
CA ASN A 46 13.93 1.86 3.63
C ASN A 46 13.78 0.63 2.72
N ALA A 47 14.80 0.38 1.90
CA ALA A 47 14.81 -0.75 0.96
C ALA A 47 14.69 -2.13 1.64
N LYS A 48 15.13 -2.28 2.89
CA LYS A 48 15.03 -3.55 3.63
C LYS A 48 13.59 -3.85 4.06
N ASP A 49 12.79 -2.82 4.34
CA ASP A 49 11.36 -2.98 4.57
C ASP A 49 10.66 -3.45 3.29
N ILE A 50 11.02 -2.88 2.13
CA ILE A 50 10.50 -3.29 0.82
C ILE A 50 10.81 -4.75 0.53
N ASP A 51 12.08 -5.17 0.67
CA ASP A 51 12.49 -6.55 0.43
C ASP A 51 11.66 -7.55 1.26
N LYS A 52 11.48 -7.28 2.55
CA LYS A 52 10.64 -8.10 3.42
C LYS A 52 9.16 -8.09 3.04
N LEU A 53 8.61 -6.93 2.65
CA LEU A 53 7.22 -6.80 2.21
C LEU A 53 6.95 -7.62 0.95
N VAL A 54 7.85 -7.54 -0.05
CA VAL A 54 7.74 -8.31 -1.30
C VAL A 54 7.79 -9.81 -1.02
N ASN A 55 8.69 -10.26 -0.15
CA ASN A 55 8.78 -11.66 0.25
C ASN A 55 7.51 -12.14 0.97
N LEU A 56 7.01 -11.36 1.94
CA LEU A 56 5.74 -11.68 2.62
C LEU A 56 4.57 -11.73 1.65
N ALA A 57 4.45 -10.75 0.75
CA ALA A 57 3.40 -10.70 -0.26
C ALA A 57 3.43 -11.90 -1.20
N LYS A 58 4.62 -12.35 -1.59
CA LYS A 58 4.81 -13.58 -2.37
C LYS A 58 4.32 -14.81 -1.60
N GLU A 59 4.67 -14.95 -0.32
CA GLU A 59 4.25 -16.07 0.53
C GLU A 59 2.73 -16.11 0.74
N THR A 60 2.10 -14.93 0.89
CA THR A 60 0.67 -14.81 1.17
C THR A 60 -0.19 -14.55 -0.07
N LEU A 61 0.43 -14.55 -1.26
CA LEU A 61 -0.20 -14.21 -2.54
C LEU A 61 -0.99 -12.88 -2.47
N THR A 62 -0.43 -11.90 -1.77
CA THR A 62 -1.06 -10.60 -1.52
C THR A 62 -0.62 -9.60 -2.59
N PRO A 63 -1.55 -9.00 -3.35
CA PRO A 63 -1.21 -7.96 -4.32
C PRO A 63 -0.61 -6.73 -3.64
N LEU A 64 0.46 -6.19 -4.20
CA LEU A 64 1.05 -4.92 -3.78
C LEU A 64 0.82 -3.87 -4.86
N VAL A 65 0.39 -2.68 -4.45
CA VAL A 65 0.21 -1.52 -5.34
C VAL A 65 1.15 -0.41 -4.89
N PRO A 66 2.20 -0.08 -5.66
CA PRO A 66 3.12 0.99 -5.30
C PRO A 66 2.52 2.37 -5.60
N VAL A 67 2.68 3.31 -4.67
CA VAL A 67 2.34 4.73 -4.84
C VAL A 67 3.52 5.57 -4.39
N SER A 68 4.04 6.46 -5.23
CA SER A 68 5.24 7.26 -4.89
C SER A 68 5.03 8.76 -4.93
N SER A 69 4.16 9.25 -5.81
CA SER A 69 3.79 10.66 -5.89
C SER A 69 2.63 10.97 -4.94
N GLY A 70 2.48 12.24 -4.58
CA GLY A 70 1.29 12.70 -3.88
C GLY A 70 0.08 12.78 -4.81
N ALA A 71 -1.11 12.79 -4.20
CA ALA A 71 -2.38 13.06 -4.86
C ALA A 71 -2.43 14.49 -5.46
N PRO A 72 -3.33 14.76 -6.42
CA PRO A 72 -4.23 13.81 -7.08
C PRO A 72 -3.55 12.96 -8.16
N HIS A 73 -4.01 11.71 -8.30
CA HIS A 73 -3.69 10.82 -9.43
C HIS A 73 -4.85 10.79 -10.45
N PHE A 74 -4.56 10.44 -11.70
CA PHE A 74 -5.51 10.61 -12.82
C PHE A 74 -5.58 9.42 -13.79
N ARG A 75 -4.84 8.34 -13.53
CA ARG A 75 -4.64 7.26 -14.51
C ARG A 75 -5.15 5.91 -14.04
N GLY A 76 -5.61 5.81 -12.79
CA GLY A 76 -6.04 4.56 -12.18
C GLY A 76 -4.92 3.55 -11.97
N ASP A 77 -3.66 3.95 -12.19
CA ASP A 77 -2.45 3.12 -12.05
C ASP A 77 -2.03 2.91 -10.59
N THR A 78 -2.65 3.65 -9.67
CA THR A 78 -2.47 3.54 -8.22
C THR A 78 -3.69 2.94 -7.50
N ILE A 79 -4.75 2.61 -8.25
CA ILE A 79 -5.95 1.97 -7.70
C ILE A 79 -5.73 0.44 -7.65
N PRO A 80 -6.08 -0.25 -6.55
CA PRO A 80 -6.10 -1.70 -6.52
C PRO A 80 -6.90 -2.34 -7.65
N GLY A 81 -6.33 -3.31 -8.35
CA GLY A 81 -7.07 -4.09 -9.37
C GLY A 81 -7.99 -5.16 -8.79
N ILE A 82 -7.79 -5.53 -7.51
CA ILE A 82 -8.55 -6.55 -6.79
C ILE A 82 -8.56 -6.24 -5.29
N GLY A 83 -9.60 -6.68 -4.58
CA GLY A 83 -9.65 -6.61 -3.12
C GLY A 83 -8.54 -7.46 -2.47
N GLY A 84 -8.21 -7.17 -1.21
CA GLY A 84 -7.10 -7.84 -0.53
C GLY A 84 -5.72 -7.26 -0.81
N ALA A 85 -5.64 -6.21 -1.65
CA ALA A 85 -4.38 -5.55 -1.98
C ALA A 85 -3.85 -4.69 -0.83
N VAL A 86 -2.54 -4.54 -0.77
CA VAL A 86 -1.86 -3.60 0.12
C VAL A 86 -1.23 -2.48 -0.71
N ILE A 87 -1.53 -1.24 -0.36
CA ILE A 87 -0.84 -0.08 -0.91
C ILE A 87 0.52 0.05 -0.25
N VAL A 88 1.56 0.25 -1.05
CA VAL A 88 2.91 0.57 -0.61
C VAL A 88 3.18 2.04 -0.94
N ASP A 89 2.98 2.92 0.04
CA ASP A 89 3.21 4.36 -0.08
C ASP A 89 4.69 4.69 0.16
N LEU A 90 5.38 4.97 -0.93
CA LEU A 90 6.81 5.27 -1.02
C LEU A 90 7.11 6.76 -0.80
N SER A 91 6.11 7.63 -0.54
CA SER A 91 6.29 9.09 -0.45
C SER A 91 7.31 9.53 0.61
N SER A 92 7.47 8.71 1.66
CA SER A 92 8.40 8.93 2.77
C SER A 92 9.80 8.37 2.51
N MET A 93 10.00 7.60 1.44
CA MET A 93 11.32 7.12 1.04
C MET A 93 12.06 8.23 0.30
N LYS A 94 13.00 8.88 0.99
CA LYS A 94 13.93 9.83 0.37
C LYS A 94 15.24 9.13 0.03
N LYS A 95 15.85 9.58 -1.06
CA LYS A 95 17.24 9.24 -1.38
C LYS A 95 18.11 10.19 -0.58
N ASP A 96 19.12 9.66 0.11
CA ASP A 96 20.18 10.47 0.70
C ASP A 96 20.97 11.21 -0.41
#